data_AF-A0A2N3HZB5-F1
#
_entry.id   AF-A0A2N3HZB5-F1
#
_cell.length_a   1.000
_cell.length_b   1.000
_cell.length_c   1.000
_cell.angle_alpha   90.00
_cell.angle_beta   90.00
_cell.angle_gamma   90.00
#
_symmetry.space_group_name_H-M   'P 1'
#
loop_
_entity.id
_entity.type
_entity.pdbx_description
1 polymer ?
#
loop_
_entity_poly.entity_id
_entity_poly.type
_entity_poly.pdbx_seq_one_letter_code
_entity_poly.pdbx_strand_id
1 'polypeptide(L)'
;MDDKDLYSDHDISIMKNAADSLNRNNDRIQEIIEFAKISNIKIIGIAHCTTFTKQANQLRTFLELAGFTVEQVNCKIGKVPFSDLVPNYKGISCNPAGQAHYLEEKNTELNIMMGLCLGHDLIFNAKSKAPVTPLIVKDRKLNHHSIEKLDSSDS
;
A
#
# COMPACT_ATOMS: atom_id res chain seq x y z
N MET A 1 -25.06 17.69 -10.39
CA MET A 1 -24.51 16.49 -9.74
C MET A 1 -24.23 16.91 -8.32
N ASP A 2 -24.89 16.30 -7.35
CA ASP A 2 -24.64 16.56 -5.92
C ASP A 2 -23.35 15.82 -5.56
N ASP A 3 -22.51 16.39 -4.68
CA ASP A 3 -21.22 15.79 -4.30
C ASP A 3 -21.41 14.39 -3.70
N LYS A 4 -22.56 14.12 -3.07
CA LYS A 4 -22.90 12.80 -2.54
C LYS A 4 -23.06 11.73 -3.63
N ASP A 5 -23.39 12.14 -4.86
CA ASP A 5 -23.61 11.23 -5.98
C ASP A 5 -22.28 10.65 -6.53
N LEU A 6 -21.14 11.14 -6.03
CA LEU A 6 -19.79 10.65 -6.39
C LEU A 6 -19.41 9.35 -5.66
N TYR A 7 -20.13 8.98 -4.60
CA TYR A 7 -19.79 7.85 -3.74
C TYR A 7 -20.66 6.64 -4.06
N SER A 8 -20.02 5.51 -4.29
CA SER A 8 -20.71 4.22 -4.31
C SER A 8 -21.04 3.75 -2.88
N ASP A 9 -21.95 2.79 -2.76
CA ASP A 9 -22.24 2.13 -1.47
C ASP A 9 -20.97 1.51 -0.84
N HIS A 10 -20.04 1.05 -1.68
CA HIS A 10 -18.75 0.53 -1.24
C HIS A 10 -17.88 1.63 -0.61
N ASP A 11 -17.80 2.80 -1.24
CA ASP A 11 -17.03 3.94 -0.71
C ASP A 11 -17.61 4.41 0.63
N ILE A 12 -18.94 4.49 0.74
CA ILE A 12 -19.63 4.85 1.97
C ILE A 12 -19.33 3.82 3.07
N SER A 13 -19.33 2.52 2.74
CA SER A 13 -18.97 1.47 3.70
C SER A 13 -17.53 1.60 4.19
N ILE A 14 -16.58 1.93 3.31
CA ILE A 14 -15.17 2.18 3.69
C ILE A 14 -15.08 3.36 4.65
N MET A 15 -15.71 4.50 4.31
CA MET A 15 -15.69 5.70 5.14
C MET A 15 -16.33 5.47 6.52
N LYS A 16 -17.46 4.78 6.56
CA LYS A 16 -18.13 4.40 7.81
C LYS A 16 -17.22 3.53 8.67
N ASN A 17 -16.64 2.47 8.11
CA ASN A 17 -15.77 1.56 8.84
C ASN A 17 -14.52 2.26 9.36
N ALA A 18 -13.95 3.20 8.59
CA ALA A 18 -12.82 4.02 9.02
C ALA A 18 -13.18 4.91 10.23
N ALA A 19 -14.37 5.52 10.21
CA ALA A 19 -14.85 6.30 11.35
C ALA A 19 -15.12 5.43 12.59
N ASP A 20 -15.73 4.26 12.40
CA ASP A 20 -16.08 3.34 13.48
C ASP A 20 -14.83 2.67 14.11
N SER A 21 -13.76 2.45 13.34
CA SER A 21 -12.50 1.89 13.85
C SER A 21 -11.53 2.93 14.43
N LEU A 22 -11.84 4.23 14.32
CA LEU A 22 -10.90 5.29 14.68
C LEU A 22 -10.64 5.32 16.19
N ASN A 23 -9.39 5.07 16.57
CA ASN A 23 -8.89 5.26 17.92
C ASN A 23 -7.63 6.13 17.89
N ARG A 24 -7.70 7.32 18.49
CA ARG A 24 -6.59 8.30 18.49
C ARG A 24 -5.35 7.86 19.27
N ASN A 25 -5.46 6.80 20.08
CA ASN A 25 -4.32 6.22 20.79
C ASN A 25 -3.59 5.14 19.97
N ASN A 26 -4.17 4.72 18.84
CA ASN A 26 -3.57 3.72 17.98
C ASN A 26 -2.55 4.35 17.03
N ASP A 27 -1.46 3.64 16.76
CA ASP A 27 -0.62 3.94 15.61
C ASP A 27 -1.28 3.48 14.29
N ARG A 28 -0.68 3.82 13.15
CA ARG A 28 -1.24 3.49 11.83
C ARG A 28 -1.34 1.99 11.56
N ILE A 29 -0.47 1.14 12.13
CA ILE A 29 -0.56 -0.32 11.95
C ILE A 29 -1.76 -0.85 12.74
N GLN A 30 -1.93 -0.40 13.98
CA GLN A 30 -3.09 -0.74 14.80
C GLN A 30 -4.40 -0.23 14.18
N GLU A 31 -4.40 0.99 13.62
CA GLU A 31 -5.55 1.55 12.88
C GLU A 31 -5.93 0.66 11.69
N ILE A 32 -4.95 0.20 10.89
CA ILE A 32 -5.20 -0.73 9.78
C ILE A 32 -5.77 -2.07 10.28
N ILE A 33 -5.25 -2.62 11.38
CA ILE A 33 -5.74 -3.89 11.95
C ILE A 33 -7.20 -3.76 12.39
N GLU A 34 -7.55 -2.71 13.13
CA GLU A 34 -8.92 -2.52 13.62
C GLU A 34 -9.89 -2.21 12.47
N PHE A 35 -9.48 -1.39 11.50
CA PHE A 35 -10.23 -1.14 10.27
C PHE A 35 -10.50 -2.44 9.48
N ALA A 36 -9.49 -3.28 9.32
CA ALA A 36 -9.61 -4.53 8.57
C ALA A 36 -10.54 -5.52 9.29
N LYS A 37 -10.49 -5.61 10.63
CA LYS A 37 -11.40 -6.44 11.42
C LYS A 37 -12.86 -6.02 11.25
N ILE A 38 -13.18 -4.74 11.44
CA ILE A 38 -14.58 -4.26 11.32
C ILE A 38 -15.09 -4.37 9.88
N SER A 39 -14.19 -4.22 8.90
CA SER A 39 -14.49 -4.41 7.47
C SER A 39 -14.59 -5.87 7.05
N ASN A 40 -14.43 -6.82 7.98
CA ASN A 40 -14.44 -8.27 7.73
C ASN A 40 -13.41 -8.75 6.70
N ILE A 41 -12.36 -7.96 6.45
CA ILE A 41 -11.26 -8.33 5.55
C ILE A 41 -10.55 -9.57 6.09
N LYS A 42 -10.22 -10.51 5.20
CA LYS A 42 -9.51 -11.76 5.50
C LYS A 42 -8.12 -11.79 4.88
N ILE A 43 -7.97 -11.28 3.66
CA ILE A 43 -6.69 -11.34 2.93
C ILE A 43 -6.15 -9.93 2.70
N ILE A 44 -4.98 -9.64 3.27
CA ILE A 44 -4.29 -8.35 3.13
C ILE A 44 -3.05 -8.52 2.26
N GLY A 45 -2.93 -7.67 1.24
CA GLY A 45 -1.73 -7.58 0.41
C GLY A 45 -0.70 -6.59 0.96
N ILE A 46 0.58 -6.89 0.80
CA ILE A 46 1.70 -5.98 1.06
C ILE A 46 2.51 -5.83 -0.23
N ALA A 47 2.43 -4.66 -0.86
CA ALA A 47 3.26 -4.29 -1.99
C ALA A 47 4.42 -3.39 -1.51
N HIS A 48 5.66 -3.86 -1.66
CA HIS A 48 6.81 -3.15 -1.11
C HIS A 48 7.99 -3.01 -2.07
N CYS A 49 8.84 -2.01 -1.84
CA CYS A 49 10.15 -1.95 -2.48
C CYS A 49 11.13 -2.92 -1.80
N THR A 50 12.10 -3.43 -2.54
CA THR A 50 13.14 -4.34 -2.01
C THR A 50 13.90 -3.75 -0.82
N THR A 51 14.04 -2.42 -0.73
CA THR A 51 14.69 -1.75 0.41
C THR A 51 13.90 -1.87 1.73
N PHE A 52 12.63 -2.23 1.67
CA PHE A 52 11.74 -2.39 2.84
C PHE A 52 11.41 -3.86 3.13
N THR A 53 12.14 -4.83 2.57
CA THR A 53 11.84 -6.25 2.74
C THR A 53 11.79 -6.66 4.22
N LYS A 54 12.72 -6.15 5.04
CA LYS A 54 12.74 -6.43 6.48
C LYS A 54 11.46 -5.93 7.16
N GLN A 55 11.08 -4.67 6.91
CA GLN A 55 9.91 -4.03 7.52
C GLN A 55 8.60 -4.66 7.01
N ALA A 56 8.54 -5.03 5.74
CA ALA A 56 7.40 -5.75 5.16
C ALA A 56 7.20 -7.12 5.84
N ASN A 57 8.28 -7.87 6.08
CA ASN A 57 8.19 -9.13 6.82
C ASN A 57 7.73 -8.93 8.27
N GLN A 58 8.16 -7.86 8.93
CA GLN A 58 7.68 -7.53 10.29
C GLN A 58 6.19 -7.18 10.29
N LEU A 59 5.74 -6.35 9.34
CA LEU A 59 4.32 -6.03 9.18
C LEU A 59 3.49 -7.28 8.91
N ARG A 60 3.97 -8.17 8.03
CA ARG A 60 3.34 -9.46 7.76
C ARG A 60 3.12 -10.24 9.06
N THR A 61 4.13 -10.36 9.90
CA THR A 61 4.00 -11.05 11.20
C THR A 61 2.94 -10.40 12.09
N PHE A 62 2.89 -9.07 12.18
CA PHE A 62 1.86 -8.39 12.97
C PHE A 62 0.44 -8.65 12.46
N LEU A 63 0.25 -8.64 11.14
CA LEU A 63 -1.05 -8.91 10.53
C LEU A 63 -1.47 -10.38 10.65
N GLU A 64 -0.54 -11.32 10.46
CA GLU A 64 -0.82 -12.75 10.66
C GLU A 64 -1.18 -13.05 12.13
N LEU A 65 -0.48 -12.45 13.09
CA LEU A 65 -0.82 -12.56 14.51
C LEU A 65 -2.19 -11.94 14.85
N ALA A 66 -2.62 -10.93 14.09
CA ALA A 66 -3.95 -10.34 14.20
C ALA A 66 -5.06 -11.18 13.53
N GLY A 67 -4.70 -12.29 12.87
CA GLY A 67 -5.63 -13.26 12.29
C GLY A 67 -5.90 -13.10 10.79
N PHE A 68 -5.12 -12.29 10.07
CA PHE A 68 -5.26 -12.12 8.63
C PHE A 68 -4.40 -13.12 7.84
N THR A 69 -4.87 -13.51 6.66
CA THR A 69 -4.00 -14.10 5.64
C THR A 69 -3.24 -12.97 4.95
N VAL A 70 -1.92 -13.10 4.80
CA VAL A 70 -1.09 -12.03 4.24
C VAL A 70 -0.36 -12.49 3.00
N GLU A 71 -0.54 -11.73 1.92
CA GLU A 71 0.14 -11.93 0.65
C GLU A 71 1.12 -10.79 0.41
N GLN A 72 2.37 -11.12 0.12
CA GLN A 72 3.44 -10.12 0.07
C GLN A 72 4.20 -10.21 -1.25
N VAL A 73 4.45 -9.06 -1.87
CA VAL A 73 5.17 -8.96 -3.14
C VAL A 73 6.12 -7.77 -3.16
N ASN A 74 7.36 -8.03 -3.58
CA ASN A 74 8.35 -6.98 -3.77
C ASN A 74 8.34 -6.42 -5.21
N CYS A 75 8.88 -5.23 -5.38
CA CYS A 75 8.86 -4.50 -6.64
C CYS A 75 9.67 -5.15 -7.79
N LYS A 76 10.42 -6.23 -7.57
CA LYS A 76 11.16 -6.96 -8.60
C LYS A 76 10.44 -8.24 -9.06
N ILE A 77 9.16 -8.39 -8.74
CA ILE A 77 8.32 -9.50 -9.21
C ILE A 77 8.43 -9.65 -10.75
N GLY A 78 8.53 -10.92 -11.18
CA GLY A 78 8.70 -11.29 -12.59
C GLY A 78 10.11 -11.03 -13.16
N LYS A 79 10.98 -10.29 -12.43
CA LYS A 79 12.34 -9.94 -12.88
C LYS A 79 12.37 -9.39 -14.31
N VAL A 80 11.45 -8.47 -14.63
CA VAL A 80 11.29 -7.90 -15.97
C VAL A 80 12.57 -7.15 -16.40
N PRO A 81 13.23 -7.55 -17.50
CA PRO A 81 14.31 -6.77 -18.09
C PRO A 81 13.83 -5.36 -18.44
N PHE A 82 14.58 -4.33 -18.04
CA PHE A 82 14.15 -2.96 -18.31
C PHE A 82 14.14 -2.64 -19.81
N SER A 83 14.98 -3.31 -20.59
CA SER A 83 14.98 -3.24 -22.06
C SER A 83 13.63 -3.57 -22.69
N ASP A 84 12.82 -4.42 -22.05
CA ASP A 84 11.53 -4.86 -22.57
C ASP A 84 10.45 -3.79 -22.41
N LEU A 85 10.67 -2.83 -21.50
CA LEU A 85 9.78 -1.70 -21.25
C LEU A 85 10.30 -0.42 -21.90
N VAL A 86 11.62 -0.21 -21.86
CA VAL A 86 12.28 0.96 -22.39
C VAL A 86 13.53 0.52 -23.17
N PRO A 87 13.55 0.67 -24.51
CA PRO A 87 14.70 0.28 -25.31
C PRO A 87 16.01 0.89 -24.80
N ASN A 88 17.09 0.10 -24.86
CA ASN A 88 18.45 0.45 -24.42
C ASN A 88 18.68 0.63 -22.91
N TYR A 89 17.65 0.51 -22.07
CA TYR A 89 17.83 0.46 -20.62
C TYR A 89 18.39 -0.91 -20.19
N LYS A 90 19.22 -0.91 -19.14
CA LYS A 90 19.87 -2.12 -18.62
C LYS A 90 19.32 -2.49 -17.24
N GLY A 91 19.45 -3.77 -16.89
CA GLY A 91 19.09 -4.31 -15.58
C GLY A 91 17.63 -4.70 -15.46
N ILE A 92 17.21 -5.00 -14.23
CA ILE A 92 15.85 -5.43 -13.92
C ILE A 92 15.01 -4.23 -13.49
N SER A 93 13.90 -3.98 -14.18
CA SER A 93 12.96 -2.92 -13.83
C SER A 93 12.22 -3.23 -12.53
N CYS A 94 11.62 -2.20 -11.93
CA CYS A 94 10.55 -2.44 -10.97
C CYS A 94 9.25 -2.70 -11.73
N ASN A 95 8.41 -3.59 -11.21
CA ASN A 95 7.17 -4.00 -11.85
C ASN A 95 5.94 -3.73 -10.95
N PRO A 96 5.55 -2.45 -10.75
CA PRO A 96 4.40 -2.11 -9.90
C PRO A 96 3.07 -2.64 -10.45
N ALA A 97 2.91 -2.72 -11.78
CA ALA A 97 1.74 -3.34 -12.39
C ALA A 97 1.67 -4.84 -12.07
N GLY A 98 2.81 -5.54 -12.12
CA GLY A 98 2.90 -6.94 -11.70
C GLY A 98 2.65 -7.15 -10.20
N GLN A 99 2.99 -6.18 -9.34
CA GLN A 99 2.62 -6.24 -7.92
C GLN A 99 1.10 -6.17 -7.74
N ALA A 100 0.42 -5.25 -8.42
CA ALA A 100 -1.03 -5.13 -8.37
C ALA A 100 -1.72 -6.39 -8.90
N HIS A 101 -1.25 -6.91 -10.03
CA HIS A 101 -1.79 -8.13 -10.64
C HIS A 101 -1.60 -9.36 -9.75
N TYR A 102 -0.41 -9.55 -9.16
CA TYR A 102 -0.17 -10.65 -8.23
C TYR A 102 -1.16 -10.61 -7.05
N LEU A 103 -1.41 -9.44 -6.46
CA LEU A 103 -2.31 -9.31 -5.32
C LEU A 103 -3.78 -9.51 -5.73
N GLU A 104 -4.16 -9.10 -6.94
CA GLU A 104 -5.44 -9.42 -7.55
C GLU A 104 -5.63 -10.94 -7.70
N GLU A 105 -4.63 -11.67 -8.24
CA GLU A 105 -4.70 -13.15 -8.35
C GLU A 105 -4.82 -13.85 -6.98
N LYS A 106 -4.35 -13.19 -5.92
CA LYS A 106 -4.48 -13.65 -4.54
C LYS A 106 -5.77 -13.24 -3.86
N ASN A 107 -6.66 -12.53 -4.56
CA ASN A 107 -7.93 -12.03 -4.04
C ASN A 107 -7.75 -11.22 -2.75
N THR A 108 -6.70 -10.39 -2.68
CA THR A 108 -6.55 -9.48 -1.54
C THR A 108 -7.72 -8.49 -1.51
N GLU A 109 -8.18 -8.14 -0.32
CA GLU A 109 -9.34 -7.26 -0.12
C GLU A 109 -8.90 -5.85 0.33
N LEU A 110 -7.67 -5.73 0.82
CA LEU A 110 -6.99 -4.48 1.14
C LEU A 110 -5.51 -4.64 0.82
N ASN A 111 -4.92 -3.63 0.19
CA ASN A 111 -3.49 -3.60 -0.11
C ASN A 111 -2.79 -2.49 0.68
N ILE A 112 -1.69 -2.84 1.35
CA ILE A 112 -0.81 -1.90 2.03
C ILE A 112 0.38 -1.62 1.12
N MET A 113 0.57 -0.34 0.79
CA MET A 113 1.72 0.12 0.00
C MET A 113 2.86 0.57 0.92
N MET A 114 4.05 -0.02 0.73
CA MET A 114 5.24 0.26 1.53
C MET A 114 6.44 0.70 0.68
N GLY A 115 6.66 2.01 0.65
CA GLY A 115 7.92 2.60 0.20
C GLY A 115 8.24 2.32 -1.27
N LEU A 116 7.20 2.29 -2.12
CA LEU A 116 7.40 2.31 -3.57
C LEU A 116 8.00 3.66 -3.99
N CYS A 117 8.78 3.64 -5.08
CA CYS A 117 9.34 4.88 -5.62
C CYS A 117 8.22 5.73 -6.25
N LEU A 118 8.39 7.06 -6.23
CA LEU A 118 7.52 7.98 -6.97
C LEU A 118 7.38 7.55 -8.43
N GLY A 119 6.14 7.50 -8.91
CA GLY A 119 5.77 7.02 -10.23
C GLY A 119 5.43 5.52 -10.25
N HIS A 120 6.11 4.70 -9.44
CA HIS A 120 5.75 3.30 -9.29
C HIS A 120 4.56 3.11 -8.33
N ASP A 121 4.50 3.95 -7.29
CA ASP A 121 3.31 4.08 -6.44
C ASP A 121 2.08 4.47 -7.24
N LEU A 122 2.19 5.44 -8.15
CA LEU A 122 1.09 5.89 -9.00
C LEU A 122 0.54 4.73 -9.84
N ILE A 123 1.43 3.96 -10.48
CA ILE A 123 1.03 2.79 -11.28
C ILE A 123 0.39 1.73 -10.40
N PHE A 124 0.96 1.41 -9.24
CA PHE A 124 0.39 0.43 -8.33
C PHE A 124 -1.02 0.81 -7.88
N ASN A 125 -1.22 2.05 -7.42
CA ASN A 125 -2.53 2.56 -7.01
C ASN A 125 -3.54 2.55 -8.16
N ALA A 126 -3.13 2.96 -9.36
CA ALA A 126 -4.02 2.97 -10.53
C ALA A 126 -4.38 1.56 -11.05
N LYS A 127 -3.59 0.54 -10.72
CA LYS A 127 -3.80 -0.84 -11.21
C LYS A 127 -4.38 -1.78 -10.15
N SER A 128 -4.25 -1.46 -8.87
CA SER A 128 -4.81 -2.26 -7.78
C SER A 128 -6.33 -2.35 -7.91
N LYS A 129 -6.87 -3.57 -7.77
CA LYS A 129 -8.33 -3.79 -7.73
C LYS A 129 -8.90 -3.58 -6.33
N ALA A 130 -8.19 -4.06 -5.32
CA ALA A 130 -8.50 -3.77 -3.93
C ALA A 130 -8.10 -2.33 -3.58
N PRO A 131 -8.79 -1.69 -2.62
CA PRO A 131 -8.37 -0.40 -2.08
C PRO A 131 -6.94 -0.47 -1.54
N VAL A 132 -6.21 0.64 -1.70
CA VAL A 132 -4.82 0.76 -1.28
C VAL A 132 -4.70 1.79 -0.17
N THR A 133 -3.98 1.45 0.89
CA THR A 133 -3.56 2.42 1.92
C THR A 133 -2.03 2.52 1.97
N PRO A 134 -1.45 3.74 1.91
CA PRO A 134 -0.03 3.92 2.11
C PRO A 134 0.32 3.79 3.60
N LEU A 135 1.30 2.94 3.91
CA LEU A 135 1.92 2.90 5.25
C LEU A 135 3.25 3.66 5.29
N ILE A 136 4.03 3.59 4.19
CA ILE A 136 5.31 4.31 4.08
C ILE A 136 5.39 4.96 2.70
N VAL A 137 5.52 6.29 2.67
CA VAL A 137 5.86 7.03 1.44
C VAL A 137 7.38 7.16 1.35
N LYS A 138 7.97 6.80 0.21
CA LYS A 138 9.42 6.72 0.09
C LYS A 138 10.07 8.09 -0.03
N ASP A 139 10.57 8.60 1.09
CA ASP A 139 11.51 9.73 1.11
C ASP A 139 12.91 9.25 1.49
N ARG A 140 13.89 9.39 0.59
CA ARG A 140 15.27 8.97 0.85
C ARG A 140 16.05 9.99 1.67
N LYS A 141 15.68 11.27 1.59
CA LYS A 141 16.42 12.36 2.22
C LYS A 141 16.00 12.51 3.69
N LEU A 142 14.70 12.37 3.95
CA LEU A 142 14.10 12.60 5.26
C LEU A 142 13.73 11.29 5.97
N ASN A 143 14.34 10.16 5.60
CA ASN A 143 14.05 8.85 6.19
C ASN A 143 12.54 8.52 6.25
N HIS A 144 11.79 8.91 5.21
CA HIS A 144 10.34 8.71 5.09
C HIS A 144 9.46 9.65 5.93
N HIS A 145 10.04 10.69 6.56
CA HIS A 145 9.35 11.73 7.32
C HIS A 145 9.17 13.03 6.50
N SER A 146 8.46 12.96 5.38
CA SER A 146 8.35 14.11 4.45
C SER A 146 7.70 15.36 5.06
N ILE A 147 6.90 15.21 6.12
CA ILE A 147 6.27 16.32 6.83
C ILE A 147 7.30 17.32 7.39
N GLU A 148 8.50 16.84 7.77
CA GLU A 148 9.58 17.69 8.29
C GLU A 148 9.97 18.80 7.31
N LYS A 149 9.82 18.58 5.99
CA LYS A 149 10.12 19.62 5.00
C LYS A 149 9.08 20.74 4.97
N LEU A 150 7.83 20.43 5.30
CA LEU A 150 6.73 21.39 5.34
C LEU A 150 6.77 22.18 6.65
N ASP A 151 7.02 21.50 7.76
CA ASP A 151 7.11 22.14 9.08
C ASP A 151 8.35 23.04 9.19
N SER A 152 9.43 22.72 8.48
CA SER A 152 10.64 23.56 8.40
C SER A 152 10.53 24.72 7.40
N SER A 153 9.39 24.93 6.76
CA SER A 153 9.20 26.05 5.82
C SER A 153 8.79 27.38 6.49
N ASP A 154 8.74 27.42 7.83
CA ASP A 154 8.59 28.63 8.66
C ASP A 154 9.93 29.26 9.10
N SER A 155 11.01 29.11 8.32
CA SER A 155 12.28 29.82 8.53
C SER A 155 12.88 30.39 7.26
#